data_AF-A0A131Y6G7-F1
#
_entry.id   AF-A0A131Y6G7-F1
#
_cell.length_a   1.000
_cell.length_b   1.000
_cell.length_c   1.000
_cell.angle_alpha   90.00
_cell.angle_beta   90.00
_cell.angle_gamma   90.00
#
_symmetry.space_group_name_H-M   'P 1'
#
loop_
_entity.id
_entity.type
_entity.pdbx_description
1 polymer ?
#
loop_
_entity_poly.entity_id
_entity_poly.type
_entity_poly.pdbx_seq_one_letter_code
_entity_poly.pdbx_strand_id
1 'polypeptide(L)'
;SDDLVADLQPFHGKRCTIFSLDIKDLYYSLEPKTLLARVSSFLEEHLVSFQSQSGISVQDVLRILEVHLGSTVVQHNGQRYIQQQGVCIGSAVAPALSDIYLRDLDLRLLESFRHRSPKEILVRRYVDDILVCSTDGSLADSLEKVVFEAAPELKFSLERPNDDRLQYLDLQLRTSSGLCWEYGKFAAKPLLPFNSCHSKHVKLGIIRNLLNSAVQKSCSHFIGSSLRRLTERFAVAGYPQEHFLRQLVCMISPKKSIQKNPRPSKRVVLPYFHKISHNIKALASRFNVGTAFSTDYRLSRLTPFASTVSGCAIKHRERDVECSSGVIYKIPFDCGLCYIGQTKRCINERLTEHKRCIKKKDPYSEVSKHLIECRNCVPLWHLTSVELREKDDHKRLIKESLTILGHGNAVNKPSFGLDNELRRFLRL
;
A
#
# COMPACT_ATOMS: atom_id res chain seq x y z
N SER A 1 -7.49 13.61 13.12
CA SER A 1 -8.92 13.31 12.99
C SER A 1 -9.70 14.62 13.06
N ASP A 2 -10.79 14.78 12.33
CA ASP A 2 -11.65 15.99 12.47
C ASP A 2 -12.21 16.08 13.90
N ASP A 3 -12.38 14.94 14.57
CA ASP A 3 -12.80 14.86 15.98
C ASP A 3 -11.86 15.60 16.93
N LEU A 4 -10.55 15.53 16.70
CA LEU A 4 -9.57 16.21 17.57
C LEU A 4 -9.75 17.73 17.53
N VAL A 5 -10.08 18.29 16.36
CA VAL A 5 -10.30 19.74 16.22
C VAL A 5 -11.56 20.15 16.97
N ALA A 6 -12.62 19.33 16.93
CA ALA A 6 -13.82 19.54 17.71
C ALA A 6 -13.52 19.49 19.23
N ASP A 7 -12.70 18.53 19.66
CA ASP A 7 -12.29 18.38 21.06
C ASP A 7 -11.40 19.52 21.56
N LEU A 8 -10.59 20.13 20.69
CA LEU A 8 -9.73 21.28 21.01
C LEU A 8 -10.50 22.60 21.05
N GLN A 9 -11.64 22.69 20.39
CA GLN A 9 -12.41 23.93 20.25
C GLN A 9 -12.79 24.60 21.60
N PRO A 10 -13.20 23.87 22.65
CA PRO A 10 -13.48 24.45 23.98
C PRO A 10 -12.26 25.09 24.66
N PHE A 11 -11.05 24.77 24.21
CA PHE A 11 -9.78 25.25 24.74
C PHE A 11 -9.19 26.39 23.90
N HIS A 12 -9.75 26.68 22.73
CA HIS A 12 -9.24 27.69 21.79
C HIS A 12 -9.11 29.07 22.44
N GLY A 13 -7.90 29.64 22.40
CA GLY A 13 -7.57 30.95 22.97
C GLY A 13 -7.39 30.98 24.49
N LYS A 14 -7.62 29.87 25.21
CA LYS A 14 -7.38 29.79 26.65
C LYS A 14 -5.92 29.50 26.95
N ARG A 15 -5.44 29.94 28.12
CA ARG A 15 -4.15 29.47 28.62
C ARG A 15 -4.28 28.01 29.02
N CYS A 16 -3.50 27.16 28.36
CA CYS A 16 -3.51 25.73 28.58
C CYS A 16 -2.09 25.22 28.75
N THR A 17 -1.92 24.24 29.63
CA THR A 17 -0.73 23.41 29.66
C THR A 17 -1.01 22.16 28.84
N ILE A 18 -0.11 21.85 27.91
CA ILE A 18 -0.24 20.71 27.02
C ILE A 18 1.04 19.86 27.07
N PHE A 19 0.88 18.56 26.89
CA PHE A 19 1.98 17.64 26.64
C PHE A 19 1.47 16.45 25.85
N SER A 20 2.38 15.78 25.13
CA SER A 20 2.09 14.51 24.48
C SER A 20 2.92 13.39 25.09
N LEU A 21 2.32 12.22 25.19
CA LEU A 21 2.96 10.98 25.57
C LEU A 21 2.91 10.03 24.39
N ASP A 22 4.01 9.36 24.12
CA ASP A 22 4.12 8.31 23.10
C ASP A 22 4.45 6.98 23.78
N ILE A 23 3.66 5.95 23.51
CA ILE A 23 3.90 4.60 24.06
C ILE A 23 5.03 3.94 23.28
N LYS A 24 6.18 3.75 23.94
CA LYS A 24 7.35 3.12 23.32
C LYS A 24 7.05 1.68 22.92
N ASP A 25 7.34 1.40 21.65
CA ASP A 25 7.29 0.05 21.09
C ASP A 25 5.95 -0.66 21.37
N LEU A 26 4.81 0.06 21.25
CA LEU A 26 3.48 -0.39 21.69
C LEU A 26 3.23 -1.88 21.43
N TYR A 27 3.37 -2.33 20.18
CA TYR A 27 3.10 -3.72 19.81
C TYR A 27 4.03 -4.73 20.48
N TYR A 28 5.30 -4.39 20.69
CA TYR A 28 6.25 -5.26 21.40
C TYR A 28 6.01 -5.26 22.92
N SER A 29 5.44 -4.18 23.46
CA SER A 29 5.11 -4.03 24.87
C SER A 29 3.84 -4.81 25.28
N LEU A 30 3.04 -5.30 24.33
CA LEU A 30 1.82 -6.08 24.62
C LEU A 30 2.15 -7.48 25.13
N GLU A 31 2.29 -7.65 26.44
CA GLU A 31 2.60 -8.95 27.04
C GLU A 31 1.50 -9.99 26.76
N PRO A 32 1.81 -11.14 26.12
CA PRO A 32 0.78 -12.07 25.62
C PRO A 32 -0.20 -12.56 26.67
N LYS A 33 0.25 -12.83 27.90
CA LYS A 33 -0.61 -13.32 28.99
C LYS A 33 -1.60 -12.24 29.43
N THR A 34 -1.11 -11.03 29.75
CA THR A 34 -1.98 -9.90 30.08
C THR A 34 -2.91 -9.55 28.94
N LEU A 35 -2.44 -9.60 27.69
CA LEU A 35 -3.25 -9.35 26.50
C LEU A 35 -4.41 -10.35 26.38
N LEU A 36 -4.14 -11.65 26.50
CA LEU A 36 -5.20 -12.67 26.43
C LEU A 36 -6.21 -12.53 27.57
N ALA A 37 -5.76 -12.15 28.77
CA ALA A 37 -6.65 -11.86 29.90
C ALA A 37 -7.57 -10.66 29.61
N ARG A 38 -7.03 -9.56 29.09
CA ARG A 38 -7.80 -8.36 28.68
C ARG A 38 -8.78 -8.68 27.56
N VAL A 39 -8.38 -9.52 26.59
CA VAL A 39 -9.28 -10.01 25.53
C VAL A 39 -10.41 -10.87 26.10
N SER A 40 -10.13 -11.76 27.05
CA SER A 40 -11.17 -12.57 27.72
C SER A 40 -12.21 -11.67 28.38
N SER A 41 -11.76 -10.74 29.22
CA SER A 41 -12.64 -9.80 29.93
C SER A 41 -13.46 -8.95 28.94
N PHE A 42 -12.84 -8.43 27.88
CA PHE A 42 -13.53 -7.68 26.84
C PHE A 42 -14.64 -8.49 26.16
N LEU A 43 -14.36 -9.74 25.80
CA LEU A 43 -15.33 -10.61 25.12
C LEU A 43 -16.45 -11.06 26.05
N GLU A 44 -16.16 -11.28 27.34
CA GLU A 44 -17.15 -11.61 28.36
C GLU A 44 -18.13 -10.46 28.60
N GLU A 45 -17.67 -9.21 28.61
CA GLU A 45 -18.54 -8.03 28.69
C GLU A 45 -19.51 -7.93 27.49
N HIS A 46 -19.13 -8.46 26.33
CA HIS A 46 -19.88 -8.39 25.08
C HIS A 46 -20.40 -9.76 24.61
N LEU A 47 -20.54 -10.72 25.54
CA LEU A 47 -20.69 -12.14 25.24
C LEU A 47 -21.84 -12.44 24.27
N VAL A 48 -23.02 -11.86 24.52
CA VAL A 48 -24.24 -12.13 23.72
C VAL A 48 -24.04 -11.67 22.28
N SER A 49 -23.53 -10.45 22.08
CA SER A 49 -23.28 -9.91 20.74
C SER A 49 -22.18 -10.70 20.03
N PHE A 50 -21.11 -11.02 20.75
CA PHE A 50 -19.97 -11.75 20.20
C PHE A 50 -20.36 -13.17 19.77
N GLN A 51 -21.03 -13.95 20.63
CA GLN A 51 -21.42 -15.33 20.32
C GLN A 51 -22.47 -15.39 19.20
N SER A 52 -23.42 -14.45 19.20
CA SER A 52 -24.49 -14.41 18.19
C SER A 52 -23.96 -14.09 16.78
N GLN A 53 -22.86 -13.35 16.67
CA GLN A 53 -22.25 -13.02 15.38
C GLN A 53 -21.16 -14.02 14.94
N SER A 54 -20.33 -14.47 15.87
CA SER A 54 -19.18 -15.33 15.55
C SER A 54 -19.53 -16.81 15.52
N GLY A 55 -20.47 -17.25 16.36
CA GLY A 55 -20.75 -18.67 16.58
C GLY A 55 -19.63 -19.44 17.30
N ILE A 56 -18.66 -18.74 17.90
CA ILE A 56 -17.47 -19.34 18.52
C ILE A 56 -17.44 -18.98 20.01
N SER A 57 -16.94 -19.88 20.87
CA SER A 57 -16.77 -19.58 22.29
C SER A 57 -15.59 -18.64 22.55
N VAL A 58 -15.64 -17.89 23.66
CA VAL A 58 -14.51 -17.03 24.08
C VAL A 58 -13.23 -17.87 24.21
N GLN A 59 -13.34 -19.06 24.79
CA GLN A 59 -12.20 -19.93 25.03
C GLN A 59 -11.56 -20.45 23.73
N ASP A 60 -12.35 -20.74 22.70
CA ASP A 60 -11.83 -21.13 21.39
C ASP A 60 -11.10 -19.97 20.70
N VAL A 61 -11.63 -18.73 20.81
CA VAL A 61 -10.93 -17.55 20.29
C VAL A 61 -9.60 -17.32 21.00
N LEU A 62 -9.57 -17.45 22.33
CA LEU A 62 -8.33 -17.31 23.09
C LEU A 62 -7.29 -18.37 22.68
N ARG A 63 -7.70 -19.63 22.45
CA ARG A 63 -6.79 -20.67 21.94
C ARG A 63 -6.26 -20.33 20.55
N ILE A 64 -7.11 -19.83 19.64
CA ILE A 64 -6.69 -19.41 18.30
C ILE A 64 -5.67 -18.27 18.40
N LEU A 65 -5.93 -17.27 19.26
CA LEU A 65 -5.02 -16.15 19.48
C LEU A 65 -3.70 -16.60 20.10
N GLU A 66 -3.71 -17.50 21.08
CA GLU A 66 -2.51 -18.06 21.69
C GLU A 66 -1.63 -18.77 20.65
N VAL A 67 -2.23 -19.62 19.82
CA VAL A 67 -1.52 -20.29 18.72
C VAL A 67 -0.98 -19.27 17.72
N HIS A 68 -1.78 -18.27 17.33
CA HIS A 68 -1.38 -17.24 16.37
C HIS A 68 -0.20 -16.41 16.88
N LEU A 69 -0.27 -15.94 18.13
CA LEU A 69 0.79 -15.16 18.76
C LEU A 69 2.06 -15.99 18.92
N GLY A 70 1.94 -17.26 19.33
CA GLY A 70 3.07 -18.19 19.47
C GLY A 70 3.67 -18.68 18.14
N SER A 71 2.95 -18.56 17.03
CA SER A 71 3.38 -19.04 15.71
C SER A 71 3.94 -17.93 14.80
N THR A 72 4.30 -16.78 15.36
CA THR A 72 4.88 -15.69 14.58
C THR A 72 6.36 -15.98 14.29
N VAL A 73 6.64 -16.44 13.07
CA VAL A 73 8.00 -16.71 12.58
C VAL A 73 8.49 -15.60 11.65
N VAL A 74 9.66 -15.02 11.95
CA VAL A 74 10.34 -14.01 11.13
C VAL A 74 11.62 -14.62 10.57
N GLN A 75 11.92 -14.37 9.29
CA GLN A 75 13.18 -14.78 8.67
C GLN A 75 14.09 -13.57 8.47
N HIS A 76 15.33 -13.64 8.99
CA HIS A 76 16.34 -12.61 8.82
C HIS A 76 17.71 -13.27 8.53
N ASN A 77 18.41 -12.82 7.48
CA ASN A 77 19.69 -13.38 7.03
C ASN A 77 19.71 -14.93 6.89
N GLY A 78 18.61 -15.50 6.39
CA GLY A 78 18.47 -16.94 6.20
C GLY A 78 18.18 -17.74 7.48
N GLN A 79 18.20 -17.10 8.66
CA GLN A 79 17.82 -17.70 9.93
C GLN A 79 16.35 -17.41 10.25
N ARG A 80 15.69 -18.35 10.94
CA ARG A 80 14.30 -18.23 11.38
C ARG A 80 14.25 -17.95 12.88
N TYR A 81 13.44 -16.98 13.26
CA TYR A 81 13.25 -16.53 14.63
C TYR A 81 11.77 -16.60 14.98
N ILE A 82 11.45 -16.93 16.21
CA ILE A 82 10.08 -16.87 16.74
C ILE A 82 10.00 -15.64 17.63
N GLN A 83 8.99 -14.80 17.41
CA GLN A 83 8.73 -13.66 18.30
C GLN A 83 8.22 -14.18 19.64
N GLN A 84 8.97 -13.93 20.71
CA GLN A 84 8.62 -14.41 22.05
C GLN A 84 7.70 -13.46 22.82
N GLN A 85 7.72 -12.17 22.49
CA GLN A 85 7.04 -11.11 23.23
C GLN A 85 6.29 -10.17 22.26
N GLY A 86 5.15 -9.65 22.71
CA GLY A 86 4.39 -8.67 21.94
C GLY A 86 3.55 -9.29 20.83
N VAL A 87 3.00 -8.41 20.01
CA VAL A 87 2.27 -8.74 18.78
C VAL A 87 3.10 -8.32 17.58
N CYS A 88 3.12 -9.14 16.53
CA CYS A 88 3.85 -8.84 15.31
C CYS A 88 3.28 -7.61 14.59
N ILE A 89 4.14 -6.63 14.29
CA ILE A 89 3.76 -5.46 13.48
C ILE A 89 3.37 -5.91 12.08
N GLY A 90 2.21 -5.46 11.61
CA GLY A 90 1.65 -5.88 10.32
C GLY A 90 0.72 -7.10 10.41
N SER A 91 0.59 -7.72 11.59
CA SER A 91 -0.48 -8.69 11.85
C SER A 91 -1.85 -8.02 11.70
N ALA A 92 -2.78 -8.67 11.01
CA ALA A 92 -4.12 -8.14 10.77
C ALA A 92 -4.92 -7.94 12.07
N VAL A 93 -4.60 -8.69 13.13
CA VAL A 93 -5.24 -8.57 14.45
C VAL A 93 -4.56 -7.56 15.36
N ALA A 94 -3.37 -7.07 15.03
CA ALA A 94 -2.59 -6.20 15.91
C ALA A 94 -3.33 -4.92 16.32
N PRO A 95 -3.98 -4.16 15.40
CA PRO A 95 -4.70 -2.94 15.78
C PRO A 95 -5.84 -3.19 16.78
N ALA A 96 -6.62 -4.26 16.57
CA ALA A 96 -7.72 -4.60 17.46
C ALA A 96 -7.21 -5.05 18.83
N LEU A 97 -6.15 -5.85 18.86
CA LEU A 97 -5.52 -6.31 20.11
C LEU A 97 -4.91 -5.14 20.89
N SER A 98 -4.25 -4.20 20.23
CA SER A 98 -3.71 -3.01 20.89
C SER A 98 -4.81 -2.12 21.46
N ASP A 99 -5.92 -1.93 20.75
CA ASP A 99 -7.05 -1.13 21.24
C ASP A 99 -7.72 -1.78 22.45
N ILE A 100 -7.93 -3.11 22.43
CA ILE A 100 -8.43 -3.84 23.60
C ILE A 100 -7.46 -3.73 24.77
N TYR A 101 -6.16 -3.87 24.52
CA TYR A 101 -5.14 -3.77 25.57
C TYR A 101 -5.11 -2.38 26.22
N LEU A 102 -5.19 -1.32 25.42
CA LEU A 102 -5.15 0.07 25.89
C LEU A 102 -6.50 0.57 26.43
N ARG A 103 -7.58 -0.21 26.31
CA ARG A 103 -8.89 0.13 26.89
C ARG A 103 -8.80 0.31 28.41
N ASP A 104 -8.04 -0.54 29.10
CA ASP A 104 -7.87 -0.42 30.56
C ASP A 104 -7.21 0.90 30.96
N LEU A 105 -6.21 1.33 30.19
CA LEU A 105 -5.58 2.65 30.35
C LEU A 105 -6.63 3.75 30.14
N ASP A 106 -7.39 3.70 29.05
CA ASP A 106 -8.42 4.70 28.75
C ASP A 106 -9.48 4.79 29.86
N LEU A 107 -9.93 3.64 30.39
CA LEU A 107 -10.92 3.57 31.47
C LEU A 107 -10.39 4.15 32.78
N ARG A 108 -9.14 3.83 33.16
CA ARG A 108 -8.51 4.39 34.37
C ARG A 108 -8.31 5.89 34.27
N LEU A 109 -7.93 6.39 33.08
CA LEU A 109 -7.83 7.82 32.83
C LEU A 109 -9.21 8.48 32.92
N LEU A 110 -10.22 7.89 32.30
CA LEU A 110 -11.59 8.41 32.36
C LEU A 110 -12.11 8.48 33.81
N GLU A 111 -11.83 7.46 34.61
CA GLU A 111 -12.19 7.43 36.03
C GLU A 111 -11.44 8.50 36.84
N SER A 112 -10.14 8.63 36.62
CA SER A 112 -9.29 9.63 37.28
C SER A 112 -9.75 11.07 37.00
N PHE A 113 -10.37 11.31 35.83
CA PHE A 113 -10.86 12.61 35.40
C PHE A 113 -12.38 12.78 35.51
N ARG A 114 -13.11 11.80 36.07
CA ARG A 114 -14.58 11.77 36.09
C ARG A 114 -15.23 13.00 36.74
N HIS A 115 -14.56 13.59 37.72
CA HIS A 115 -15.04 14.77 38.45
C HIS A 115 -14.60 16.11 37.83
N ARG A 116 -13.80 16.08 36.76
CA ARG A 116 -13.28 17.27 36.08
C ARG A 116 -14.20 17.65 34.92
N SER A 117 -14.31 18.94 34.61
CA SER A 117 -15.11 19.35 33.47
C SER A 117 -14.39 19.00 32.16
N PRO A 118 -15.10 18.52 31.11
CA PRO A 118 -14.53 18.34 29.77
C PRO A 118 -14.00 19.65 29.13
N LYS A 119 -14.32 20.81 29.72
CA LYS A 119 -13.80 22.12 29.30
C LYS A 119 -12.51 22.52 30.03
N GLU A 120 -12.10 21.75 31.02
CA GLU A 120 -10.91 21.96 31.85
C GLU A 120 -9.78 21.01 31.48
N ILE A 121 -10.11 19.75 31.16
CA ILE A 121 -9.14 18.72 30.80
C ILE A 121 -9.61 17.99 29.55
N LEU A 122 -8.69 17.85 28.60
CA LEU A 122 -8.80 17.01 27.41
C LEU A 122 -7.70 15.95 27.46
N VAL A 123 -8.11 14.68 27.40
CA VAL A 123 -7.21 13.55 27.18
C VAL A 123 -7.67 12.87 25.90
N ARG A 124 -6.79 12.77 24.91
CA ARG A 124 -7.10 12.13 23.63
C ARG A 124 -5.99 11.20 23.22
N ARG A 125 -6.31 9.91 23.08
CA ARG A 125 -5.40 8.90 22.53
C ARG A 125 -5.68 8.66 21.05
N TYR A 126 -4.61 8.48 20.28
CA TYR A 126 -4.64 7.96 18.92
C TYR A 126 -3.57 6.87 18.80
N VAL A 127 -3.99 5.62 18.87
CA VAL A 127 -3.08 4.46 18.92
C VAL A 127 -2.12 4.58 20.11
N ASP A 128 -0.85 4.88 19.86
CA ASP A 128 0.26 5.05 20.80
C ASP A 128 0.46 6.50 21.28
N ASP A 129 -0.03 7.47 20.51
CA ASP A 129 0.04 8.90 20.84
C ASP A 129 -1.08 9.29 21.82
N ILE A 130 -0.76 9.97 22.92
CA ILE A 130 -1.72 10.52 23.88
C ILE A 130 -1.47 12.03 24.02
N LEU A 131 -2.47 12.83 23.71
CA LEU A 131 -2.46 14.26 23.98
C LEU A 131 -3.19 14.55 25.30
N VAL A 132 -2.56 15.33 26.17
CA VAL A 132 -3.19 15.91 27.35
C VAL A 132 -3.16 17.43 27.24
N CYS A 133 -4.29 18.06 27.50
CA CYS A 133 -4.45 19.51 27.53
C CYS A 133 -5.29 19.90 28.75
N SER A 134 -4.77 20.81 29.58
CA SER A 134 -5.42 21.30 30.80
C SER A 134 -5.45 22.82 30.84
N THR A 135 -6.57 23.43 31.22
CA THR A 135 -6.62 24.88 31.55
C THR A 135 -6.04 25.20 32.92
N ASP A 136 -5.87 24.20 33.77
CA ASP A 136 -5.22 24.34 35.08
C ASP A 136 -3.75 23.94 34.97
N GLY A 137 -2.87 24.95 35.00
CA GLY A 137 -1.43 24.76 34.86
C GLY A 137 -0.76 24.13 36.08
N SER A 138 -1.41 24.10 37.24
CA SER A 138 -0.87 23.45 38.44
C SER A 138 -0.92 21.92 38.35
N LEU A 139 -1.71 21.39 37.42
CA LEU A 139 -1.96 19.95 37.32
C LEU A 139 -1.00 19.21 36.40
N ALA A 140 -0.16 19.89 35.62
CA ALA A 140 0.64 19.24 34.57
C ALA A 140 1.43 18.02 35.09
N ASP A 141 2.20 18.19 36.17
CA ASP A 141 3.00 17.10 36.76
C ASP A 141 2.14 16.04 37.45
N SER A 142 0.96 16.42 37.96
CA SER A 142 0.00 15.45 38.52
C SER A 142 -0.67 14.61 37.45
N LEU A 143 -0.97 15.20 36.28
CA LEU A 143 -1.60 14.53 35.15
C LEU A 143 -0.64 13.53 34.50
N GLU A 144 0.64 13.89 34.39
CA GLU A 144 1.69 12.98 33.93
C GLU A 144 1.75 11.71 34.81
N LYS A 145 1.79 11.89 36.14
CA LYS A 145 1.82 10.76 37.09
C LYS A 145 0.59 9.87 36.96
N VAL A 146 -0.60 10.46 36.81
CA VAL A 146 -1.84 9.70 36.61
C VAL A 146 -1.76 8.79 35.38
N VAL A 147 -1.15 9.25 34.28
CA VAL A 147 -0.99 8.39 33.08
C VAL A 147 0.01 7.26 33.33
N PHE A 148 1.13 7.53 33.99
CA PHE A 148 2.13 6.50 34.29
C PHE A 148 1.62 5.45 35.29
N GLU A 149 0.85 5.88 36.30
CA GLU A 149 0.23 4.98 37.27
C GLU A 149 -0.93 4.17 36.67
N ALA A 150 -1.59 4.69 35.64
CA ALA A 150 -2.68 3.99 34.97
C ALA A 150 -2.18 2.77 34.16
N ALA A 151 -0.95 2.78 33.64
CA ALA A 151 -0.35 1.65 32.92
C ALA A 151 1.15 1.50 33.24
N PRO A 152 1.52 1.02 34.44
CA PRO A 152 2.92 0.91 34.87
C PRO A 152 3.73 -0.10 34.06
N GLU A 153 3.07 -1.02 33.36
CA GLU A 153 3.68 -1.98 32.46
C GLU A 153 4.16 -1.38 31.12
N LEU A 154 3.66 -0.19 30.76
CA LEU A 154 4.01 0.51 29.54
C LEU A 154 5.10 1.55 29.78
N LYS A 155 5.95 1.75 28.77
CA LYS A 155 6.96 2.81 28.77
C LYS A 155 6.48 3.96 27.91
N PHE A 156 6.64 5.18 28.40
CA PHE A 156 6.21 6.38 27.72
C PHE A 156 7.39 7.29 27.40
N SER A 157 7.31 8.00 26.27
CA SER A 157 8.14 9.15 25.92
C SER A 157 7.31 10.40 26.16
N LEU A 158 7.80 11.35 26.95
CA LEU A 158 7.12 12.61 27.21
C LEU A 158 7.68 13.73 26.34
N GLU A 159 6.81 14.37 25.59
CA GLU A 159 7.10 15.55 24.80
C GLU A 159 6.34 16.76 25.37
N ARG A 160 7.10 17.79 25.77
CA ARG A 160 6.57 19.09 26.19
C ARG A 160 6.72 20.10 25.04
N PRO A 161 5.93 21.18 25.01
CA PRO A 161 6.07 22.22 24.01
C PRO A 161 7.50 22.77 23.98
N ASN A 162 8.07 22.85 22.77
CA ASN A 162 9.34 23.53 22.51
C ASN A 162 9.04 24.83 21.76
N ASP A 163 9.55 25.96 22.23
CA ASP A 163 9.24 27.31 21.70
C ASP A 163 7.73 27.56 21.52
N ASP A 164 6.93 27.24 22.55
CA ASP A 164 5.46 27.30 22.54
C ASP A 164 4.79 26.44 21.48
N ARG A 165 5.45 25.40 20.95
CA ARG A 165 4.87 24.50 19.95
C ARG A 165 4.99 23.04 20.33
N LEU A 166 3.93 22.28 20.10
CA LEU A 166 3.90 20.83 20.26
C LEU A 166 3.35 20.19 18.99
N GLN A 167 4.02 19.15 18.48
CA GLN A 167 3.51 18.37 17.35
C GLN A 167 2.60 17.27 17.89
N TYR A 168 1.37 17.16 17.39
CA TYR A 168 0.51 16.02 17.66
C TYR A 168 -0.17 15.58 16.35
N LEU A 169 0.12 14.35 15.91
CA LEU A 169 -0.34 13.82 14.62
C LEU A 169 -0.01 14.77 13.45
N ASP A 170 -1.03 15.28 12.76
CA ASP A 170 -0.94 16.23 11.63
C ASP A 170 -1.17 17.70 12.04
N LEU A 171 -1.19 18.00 13.34
CA LEU A 171 -1.37 19.33 13.90
C LEU A 171 -0.14 19.82 14.66
N GLN A 172 0.13 21.11 14.56
CA GLN A 172 1.03 21.84 15.45
C GLN A 172 0.18 22.66 16.41
N LEU A 173 0.22 22.30 17.69
CA LEU A 173 -0.42 23.04 18.77
C LEU A 173 0.51 24.17 19.21
N ARG A 174 -0.07 25.32 19.57
CA ARG A 174 0.64 26.53 20.00
C ARG A 174 0.07 27.07 21.30
N THR A 175 0.94 27.50 22.21
CA THR A 175 0.55 28.00 23.55
C THR A 175 0.84 29.47 23.79
N SER A 176 1.62 30.12 22.92
CA SER A 176 2.11 31.51 23.07
C SER A 176 1.05 32.57 23.41
N SER A 177 -0.14 32.51 22.81
CA SER A 177 -1.24 33.47 23.03
C SER A 177 -2.53 32.77 23.49
N GLY A 178 -2.37 31.69 24.25
CA GLY A 178 -3.41 30.69 24.46
C GLY A 178 -3.42 29.61 23.38
N LEU A 179 -4.17 28.54 23.61
CA LEU A 179 -4.16 27.35 22.76
C LEU A 179 -4.68 27.68 21.37
N CYS A 180 -3.83 27.48 20.37
CA CYS A 180 -4.16 27.54 18.96
C CYS A 180 -3.54 26.34 18.24
N TRP A 181 -3.96 26.08 17.00
CA TRP A 181 -3.40 24.97 16.24
C TRP A 181 -3.40 25.23 14.74
N GLU A 182 -2.44 24.61 14.06
CA GLU A 182 -2.27 24.72 12.62
C GLU A 182 -1.98 23.36 11.98
N TYR A 183 -2.55 23.10 10.80
CA TYR A 183 -2.28 21.88 10.06
C TYR A 183 -0.85 21.85 9.51
N GLY A 184 -0.10 20.80 9.82
CA GLY A 184 1.26 20.62 9.33
C GLY A 184 2.13 19.79 10.26
N LYS A 185 3.31 19.44 9.76
CA LYS A 185 4.39 18.80 10.53
C LYS A 185 5.63 19.67 10.53
N PHE A 186 6.40 19.69 11.62
CA PHE A 186 7.70 20.38 11.66
C PHE A 186 8.64 19.83 10.56
N ALA A 187 8.82 18.51 10.52
CA ALA A 187 9.55 17.80 9.49
C ALA A 187 8.58 17.12 8.52
N ALA A 188 7.98 17.89 7.61
CA ALA A 188 7.04 17.34 6.66
C ALA A 188 7.76 16.52 5.56
N LYS A 189 7.28 15.30 5.30
CA LYS A 189 7.76 14.48 4.18
C LYS A 189 7.63 15.26 2.84
N PRO A 190 8.55 15.04 1.89
CA PRO A 190 8.48 15.68 0.58
C PRO A 190 7.17 15.31 -0.13
N LEU A 191 6.61 16.28 -0.86
CA LEU A 191 5.46 16.01 -1.71
C LEU A 191 5.88 15.24 -2.96
N LEU A 192 4.95 14.51 -3.55
CA LEU A 192 5.16 13.84 -4.82
C LEU A 192 5.58 14.88 -5.88
N PRO A 193 6.77 14.77 -6.50
CA PRO A 193 7.23 15.75 -7.48
C PRO A 193 6.28 15.92 -8.66
N PHE A 194 6.09 17.16 -9.12
CA PHE A 194 5.19 17.47 -10.22
C PHE A 194 5.65 16.86 -11.55
N ASN A 195 6.95 16.64 -11.75
CA ASN A 195 7.51 15.97 -12.93
C ASN A 195 7.39 14.43 -12.88
N SER A 196 6.85 13.84 -11.80
CA SER A 196 6.69 12.39 -11.70
C SER A 196 5.74 11.82 -12.76
N CYS A 197 5.89 10.54 -13.12
CA CYS A 197 5.01 9.85 -14.07
C CYS A 197 3.60 9.53 -13.52
N HIS A 198 3.10 10.29 -12.55
CA HIS A 198 1.74 10.17 -12.05
C HIS A 198 0.76 11.01 -12.86
N SER A 199 -0.50 10.57 -12.88
CA SER A 199 -1.55 11.30 -13.59
C SER A 199 -1.82 12.69 -13.02
N LYS A 200 -2.25 13.61 -13.89
CA LYS A 200 -2.66 14.96 -13.47
C LYS A 200 -3.76 14.92 -12.40
N HIS A 201 -4.66 13.93 -12.46
CA HIS A 201 -5.72 13.75 -11.47
C HIS A 201 -5.16 13.42 -10.08
N VAL A 202 -4.13 12.57 -10.00
CA VAL A 202 -3.46 12.24 -8.73
C VAL A 202 -2.80 13.50 -8.15
N LYS A 203 -2.04 14.23 -8.97
CA LYS A 203 -1.35 15.46 -8.57
C LYS A 203 -2.32 16.54 -8.09
N LEU A 204 -3.42 16.78 -8.82
CA LEU A 204 -4.47 17.72 -8.40
C LEU A 204 -5.22 17.23 -7.15
N GLY A 205 -5.39 15.91 -7.00
CA GLY A 205 -5.97 15.30 -5.79
C GLY A 205 -5.12 15.55 -4.56
N ILE A 206 -3.79 15.50 -4.67
CA ILE A 206 -2.87 15.86 -3.58
C ILE A 206 -3.08 17.31 -3.16
N ILE A 207 -3.12 18.26 -4.13
CA ILE A 207 -3.40 19.68 -3.85
C ILE A 207 -4.72 19.81 -3.08
N ARG A 208 -5.80 19.25 -3.62
CA ARG A 208 -7.13 19.33 -3.02
C ARG A 208 -7.17 18.76 -1.60
N ASN A 209 -6.56 17.60 -1.35
CA ASN A 209 -6.60 16.94 -0.05
C ASN A 209 -5.83 17.72 1.02
N LEU A 210 -4.65 18.26 0.67
CA LEU A 210 -3.87 19.07 1.62
C LEU A 210 -4.52 20.42 1.88
N LEU A 211 -5.09 21.06 0.85
CA LEU A 211 -5.87 22.29 1.02
C LEU A 211 -7.09 22.08 1.92
N ASN A 212 -7.89 21.03 1.66
CA ASN A 212 -9.03 20.69 2.52
C ASN A 212 -8.58 20.48 3.97
N SER A 213 -7.50 19.71 4.18
CA SER A 213 -6.97 19.46 5.52
C SER A 213 -6.52 20.75 6.21
N ALA A 214 -5.83 21.65 5.50
CA ALA A 214 -5.41 22.92 6.06
C ALA A 214 -6.58 23.82 6.45
N VAL A 215 -7.63 23.87 5.62
CA VAL A 215 -8.82 24.70 5.86
C VAL A 215 -9.67 24.13 7.00
N GLN A 216 -9.89 22.81 7.01
CA GLN A 216 -10.77 22.17 7.99
C GLN A 216 -10.11 22.02 9.36
N LYS A 217 -8.78 21.84 9.40
CA LYS A 217 -8.08 21.47 10.63
C LYS A 217 -7.25 22.57 11.25
N SER A 218 -7.05 23.72 10.60
CA SER A 218 -6.37 24.86 11.23
C SER A 218 -7.38 25.77 11.93
N CYS A 219 -7.01 26.38 13.05
CA CYS A 219 -7.87 27.38 13.67
C CYS A 219 -7.88 28.69 12.86
N SER A 220 -8.84 29.57 13.15
CA SER A 220 -9.02 30.86 12.47
C SER A 220 -7.75 31.73 12.42
N HIS A 221 -6.94 31.70 13.48
CA HIS A 221 -5.68 32.46 13.56
C HIS A 221 -4.57 31.95 12.61
N PHE A 222 -4.53 30.65 12.31
CA PHE A 222 -3.41 30.02 11.60
C PHE A 222 -3.78 29.38 10.25
N ILE A 223 -5.04 29.48 9.81
CA ILE A 223 -5.41 29.02 8.47
C ILE A 223 -4.57 29.69 7.37
N GLY A 224 -4.30 31.00 7.50
CA GLY A 224 -3.48 31.75 6.54
C GLY A 224 -2.02 31.30 6.51
N SER A 225 -1.41 31.04 7.67
CA SER A 225 -0.03 30.53 7.74
C SER A 225 0.06 29.10 7.20
N SER A 226 -0.90 28.24 7.53
CA SER A 226 -0.99 26.88 6.99
C SER A 226 -1.06 26.86 5.47
N LEU A 227 -1.88 27.72 4.87
CA LEU A 227 -2.01 27.82 3.43
C LEU A 227 -0.72 28.33 2.77
N ARG A 228 -0.08 29.36 3.33
CA ARG A 228 1.22 29.88 2.83
C ARG A 228 2.30 28.79 2.82
N ARG A 229 2.44 28.06 3.93
CA ARG A 229 3.39 26.93 4.05
C ARG A 229 3.09 25.83 3.04
N LEU A 230 1.81 25.53 2.76
CA LEU A 230 1.46 24.58 1.71
C LEU A 230 1.84 25.09 0.32
N THR A 231 1.62 26.38 0.03
CA THR A 231 2.03 26.99 -1.25
C THR A 231 3.54 26.85 -1.47
N GLU A 232 4.36 27.12 -0.46
CA GLU A 232 5.81 26.93 -0.50
C GLU A 232 6.18 25.46 -0.75
N ARG A 233 5.56 24.52 -0.03
CA ARG A 233 5.81 23.08 -0.23
C ARG A 233 5.46 22.62 -1.64
N PHE A 234 4.37 23.13 -2.22
CA PHE A 234 4.00 22.83 -3.60
C PHE A 234 4.99 23.43 -4.61
N ALA A 235 5.46 24.66 -4.36
CA ALA A 235 6.48 25.29 -5.20
C ALA A 235 7.79 24.48 -5.20
N VAL A 236 8.27 24.05 -4.03
CA VAL A 236 9.46 23.18 -3.90
C VAL A 236 9.28 21.86 -4.65
N ALA A 237 8.07 21.29 -4.65
CA ALA A 237 7.76 20.07 -5.40
C ALA A 237 7.51 20.30 -6.90
N GLY A 238 7.65 21.53 -7.39
CA GLY A 238 7.52 21.92 -8.80
C GLY A 238 6.09 22.07 -9.31
N TYR A 239 5.10 22.23 -8.42
CA TYR A 239 3.71 22.41 -8.83
C TYR A 239 3.47 23.84 -9.32
N PRO A 240 2.83 24.02 -10.50
CA PRO A 240 2.46 25.34 -10.99
C PRO A 240 1.46 26.03 -10.03
N GLN A 241 1.69 27.32 -9.74
CA GLN A 241 0.84 28.11 -8.86
C GLN A 241 -0.62 28.19 -9.35
N GLU A 242 -0.83 28.20 -10.66
CA GLU A 242 -2.16 28.16 -11.29
C GLU A 242 -3.01 26.96 -10.84
N HIS A 243 -2.39 25.79 -10.61
CA HIS A 243 -3.10 24.59 -10.19
C HIS A 243 -3.56 24.71 -8.73
N PHE A 244 -2.75 25.34 -7.90
CA PHE A 244 -3.08 25.63 -6.51
C PHE A 244 -4.25 26.62 -6.42
N LEU A 245 -4.16 27.77 -7.11
CA LEU A 245 -5.21 28.78 -7.15
C LEU A 245 -6.52 28.23 -7.70
N ARG A 246 -6.46 27.44 -8.77
CA ARG A 246 -7.65 26.80 -9.34
C ARG A 246 -8.34 25.87 -8.35
N GLN A 247 -7.59 25.06 -7.60
CA GLN A 247 -8.19 24.17 -6.59
C GLN A 247 -8.79 24.96 -5.43
N LEU A 248 -8.15 26.04 -4.97
CA LEU A 248 -8.71 26.95 -3.97
C LEU A 248 -10.06 27.53 -4.43
N VAL A 249 -10.12 28.07 -5.65
CA VAL A 249 -11.38 28.59 -6.22
C VAL A 249 -12.44 27.50 -6.30
N CYS A 250 -12.07 26.28 -6.73
CA CYS A 250 -13.01 25.15 -6.77
C CYS A 250 -13.50 24.69 -5.40
N MET A 251 -12.78 24.99 -4.32
CA MET A 251 -13.22 24.68 -2.95
C MET A 251 -14.23 25.70 -2.42
N ILE A 252 -14.05 26.98 -2.75
CA ILE A 252 -14.93 28.07 -2.32
C ILE A 252 -16.19 28.15 -3.20
N SER A 253 -16.07 27.78 -4.47
CA SER A 253 -17.19 27.84 -5.41
C SER A 253 -18.30 26.86 -5.03
N PRO A 254 -19.59 27.25 -5.16
CA PRO A 254 -20.70 26.36 -4.91
C PRO A 254 -20.60 25.12 -5.81
N LYS A 255 -20.79 23.94 -5.22
CA LYS A 255 -20.79 22.67 -5.95
C LYS A 255 -21.96 22.69 -6.94
N LYS A 256 -21.69 22.97 -8.21
CA LYS A 256 -22.67 22.71 -9.28
C LYS A 256 -23.03 21.23 -9.24
N SER A 257 -24.31 20.90 -9.32
CA SER A 257 -24.75 19.51 -9.43
C SER A 257 -24.11 18.91 -10.67
N ILE A 258 -23.16 18.00 -10.45
CA ILE A 258 -22.55 17.26 -11.55
C ILE A 258 -23.60 16.24 -11.97
N GLN A 259 -24.27 16.47 -13.10
CA GLN A 259 -25.05 15.43 -13.74
C GLN A 259 -24.15 14.22 -13.91
N LYS A 260 -24.54 13.09 -13.32
CA LYS A 260 -23.79 11.84 -13.45
C LYS A 260 -23.82 11.44 -14.92
N ASN A 261 -22.69 11.57 -15.60
CA ASN A 261 -22.55 11.01 -16.94
C ASN A 261 -22.89 9.51 -16.89
N PRO A 262 -23.60 8.99 -17.90
CA PRO A 262 -23.92 7.57 -17.98
C PRO A 262 -22.63 6.74 -17.90
N ARG A 263 -22.72 5.57 -17.24
CA ARG A 263 -21.57 4.67 -17.11
C ARG A 263 -21.14 4.21 -18.51
N PRO A 264 -19.84 4.21 -18.82
CA PRO A 264 -19.37 3.80 -20.14
C PRO A 264 -19.72 2.33 -20.41
N SER A 265 -20.04 2.00 -21.66
CA SER A 265 -20.47 0.66 -22.07
C SER A 265 -19.33 -0.36 -22.03
N LYS A 266 -18.09 0.09 -22.20
CA LYS A 266 -16.86 -0.73 -22.16
C LYS A 266 -15.79 -0.03 -21.34
N ARG A 267 -14.91 -0.80 -20.68
CA ARG A 267 -13.78 -0.26 -19.91
C ARG A 267 -12.47 -0.91 -20.34
N VAL A 268 -11.44 -0.09 -20.55
CA VAL A 268 -10.09 -0.53 -20.92
C VAL A 268 -9.09 0.00 -19.90
N VAL A 269 -8.11 -0.83 -19.54
CA VAL A 269 -7.00 -0.47 -18.64
C VAL A 269 -5.72 -0.36 -19.46
N LEU A 270 -5.03 0.79 -19.37
CA LEU A 270 -3.79 1.07 -20.11
C LEU A 270 -2.69 1.55 -19.16
N PRO A 271 -1.39 1.30 -19.44
CA PRO A 271 -0.32 1.95 -18.71
C PRO A 271 -0.43 3.49 -18.79
N TYR A 272 -0.22 4.18 -17.67
CA TYR A 272 -0.19 5.65 -17.68
C TYR A 272 1.14 6.15 -18.27
N PHE A 273 1.04 6.91 -19.36
CA PHE A 273 2.14 7.61 -19.97
C PHE A 273 1.75 9.09 -20.17
N HIS A 274 2.47 9.99 -19.49
CA HIS A 274 2.05 11.37 -19.32
C HIS A 274 1.68 12.09 -20.62
N LYS A 275 2.44 11.86 -21.69
CA LYS A 275 2.28 12.54 -22.99
C LYS A 275 1.10 12.03 -23.83
N ILE A 276 0.72 10.76 -23.68
CA ILE A 276 -0.18 10.08 -24.63
C ILE A 276 -1.50 9.69 -23.96
N SER A 277 -1.46 9.25 -22.70
CA SER A 277 -2.63 8.69 -22.01
C SER A 277 -3.83 9.64 -21.97
N HIS A 278 -3.61 10.94 -21.77
CA HIS A 278 -4.72 11.90 -21.75
C HIS A 278 -5.43 12.01 -23.10
N ASN A 279 -4.67 12.00 -24.20
CA ASN A 279 -5.21 12.03 -25.56
C ASN A 279 -5.98 10.75 -25.86
N ILE A 280 -5.45 9.59 -25.45
CA ILE A 280 -6.15 8.30 -25.60
C ILE A 280 -7.45 8.31 -24.80
N LYS A 281 -7.47 8.80 -23.55
CA LYS A 281 -8.70 8.87 -22.75
C LYS A 281 -9.72 9.82 -23.38
N ALA A 282 -9.29 10.97 -23.89
CA ALA A 282 -10.16 11.90 -24.59
C ALA A 282 -10.76 11.26 -25.84
N LEU A 283 -9.96 10.56 -26.65
CA LEU A 283 -10.41 9.85 -27.84
C LEU A 283 -11.39 8.72 -27.47
N ALA A 284 -11.02 7.84 -26.54
CA ALA A 284 -11.83 6.71 -26.08
C ALA A 284 -13.19 7.16 -25.52
N SER A 285 -13.23 8.31 -24.85
CA SER A 285 -14.48 8.87 -24.32
C SER A 285 -15.49 9.22 -25.41
N ARG A 286 -15.04 9.59 -26.62
CA ARG A 286 -15.91 9.85 -27.78
C ARG A 286 -16.62 8.59 -28.26
N PHE A 287 -16.02 7.43 -28.02
CA PHE A 287 -16.57 6.12 -28.37
C PHE A 287 -17.26 5.41 -27.20
N ASN A 288 -17.60 6.16 -26.14
CA ASN A 288 -18.20 5.62 -24.90
C ASN A 288 -17.36 4.50 -24.23
N VAL A 289 -16.03 4.56 -24.40
CA VAL A 289 -15.08 3.63 -23.77
C VAL A 289 -14.43 4.31 -22.56
N GLY A 290 -14.67 3.75 -21.38
CA GLY A 290 -14.04 4.19 -20.14
C GLY A 290 -12.58 3.77 -20.08
N THR A 291 -11.66 4.72 -20.04
CA THR A 291 -10.23 4.42 -19.85
C THR A 291 -9.82 4.55 -18.39
N ALA A 292 -9.23 3.49 -17.85
CA ALA A 292 -8.51 3.51 -16.58
C ALA A 292 -7.01 3.35 -16.84
N PHE A 293 -6.19 3.94 -15.97
CA PHE A 293 -4.74 3.82 -16.11
C PHE A 293 -4.13 2.96 -15.01
N SER A 294 -3.27 2.03 -15.40
CA SER A 294 -2.41 1.26 -14.51
C SER A 294 -0.99 1.82 -14.51
N THR A 295 -0.24 1.55 -13.45
CA THR A 295 1.22 1.67 -13.45
C THR A 295 1.80 0.26 -13.38
N ASP A 296 2.75 -0.04 -14.25
CA ASP A 296 3.45 -1.33 -14.25
C ASP A 296 4.48 -1.41 -13.12
N TYR A 297 4.95 -0.26 -12.64
CA TYR A 297 5.91 -0.09 -11.54
C TYR A 297 5.19 0.22 -10.23
N ARG A 298 4.37 -0.71 -9.74
CA ARG A 298 3.85 -0.63 -8.38
C ARG A 298 4.98 -0.93 -7.41
N LEU A 299 5.01 -0.25 -6.25
CA LEU A 299 5.96 -0.58 -5.18
C LEU A 299 5.94 -2.08 -4.87
N SER A 300 4.77 -2.70 -4.80
CA SER A 300 4.62 -4.15 -4.58
C SER A 300 5.25 -5.05 -5.66
N ARG A 301 5.51 -4.53 -6.87
CA ARG A 301 6.23 -5.24 -7.95
C ARG A 301 7.72 -4.90 -7.99
N LEU A 302 8.12 -3.76 -7.40
CA LEU A 302 9.50 -3.31 -7.29
C LEU A 302 10.18 -3.79 -6.01
N THR A 303 9.40 -4.08 -4.97
CA THR A 303 9.89 -4.65 -3.71
C THR A 303 9.75 -6.18 -3.76
N PRO A 304 10.85 -6.94 -3.81
CA PRO A 304 10.83 -8.41 -3.92
C PRO A 304 10.23 -9.12 -2.68
N PHE A 305 9.92 -8.38 -1.61
CA PHE A 305 9.48 -8.92 -0.32
C PHE A 305 8.07 -9.54 -0.30
N ALA A 306 7.27 -9.43 -1.37
CA ALA A 306 5.87 -9.87 -1.36
C ALA A 306 5.50 -10.93 -2.40
N SER A 307 6.40 -11.31 -3.31
CA SER A 307 6.14 -12.49 -4.13
C SER A 307 6.71 -13.69 -3.41
N THR A 308 5.87 -14.40 -2.64
CA THR A 308 6.04 -15.85 -2.51
C THR A 308 6.29 -16.36 -3.92
N VAL A 309 7.52 -16.82 -4.17
CA VAL A 309 7.82 -17.50 -5.43
C VAL A 309 6.91 -18.71 -5.40
N SER A 310 5.80 -18.64 -6.12
CA SER A 310 4.91 -19.77 -6.30
C SER A 310 5.75 -20.82 -7.02
N GLY A 311 6.38 -21.71 -6.26
CA GLY A 311 7.11 -22.84 -6.79
C GLY A 311 6.18 -23.65 -7.69
N CYS A 312 6.73 -24.26 -8.73
CA CYS A 312 5.92 -25.14 -9.56
C CYS A 312 5.45 -26.33 -8.72
N ALA A 313 4.13 -26.47 -8.52
CA ALA A 313 3.55 -27.57 -7.75
C ALA A 313 3.57 -28.92 -8.50
N ILE A 314 4.07 -28.93 -9.75
CA ILE A 314 4.05 -30.09 -10.64
C ILE A 314 5.33 -30.89 -10.44
N LYS A 315 5.19 -32.19 -10.17
CA LYS A 315 6.30 -33.14 -10.17
C LYS A 315 6.70 -33.44 -11.62
N HIS A 316 7.76 -32.80 -12.10
CA HIS A 316 8.28 -33.05 -13.43
C HIS A 316 9.06 -34.37 -13.49
N ARG A 317 8.86 -35.15 -14.56
CA ARG A 317 9.63 -36.37 -14.83
C ARG A 317 11.07 -36.04 -15.24
N GLU A 318 11.24 -35.00 -16.05
CA GLU A 318 12.53 -34.45 -16.49
C GLU A 318 12.48 -32.93 -16.25
N ARG A 319 13.54 -32.39 -15.66
CA ARG A 319 13.67 -30.96 -15.37
C ARG A 319 14.89 -30.43 -16.10
N ASP A 320 14.72 -30.12 -17.39
CA ASP A 320 15.80 -29.62 -18.24
C ASP A 320 16.21 -28.19 -17.83
N VAL A 321 15.27 -27.40 -17.28
CA VAL A 321 15.49 -26.00 -16.87
C VAL A 321 14.74 -25.64 -15.58
N GLU A 322 15.05 -24.47 -15.01
CA GLU A 322 14.30 -23.94 -13.87
C GLU A 322 12.81 -23.72 -14.19
N CYS A 323 11.93 -24.14 -13.27
CA CYS A 323 10.49 -24.08 -13.51
C CYS A 323 9.99 -22.64 -13.52
N SER A 324 9.51 -22.20 -14.69
CA SER A 324 8.87 -20.91 -14.89
C SER A 324 7.58 -21.05 -15.68
N SER A 325 6.60 -20.18 -15.42
CA SER A 325 5.30 -20.13 -16.08
C SER A 325 4.98 -18.74 -16.61
N GLY A 326 4.18 -18.68 -17.68
CA GLY A 326 3.89 -17.45 -18.41
C GLY A 326 5.15 -16.89 -19.05
N VAL A 327 5.86 -17.71 -19.81
CA VAL A 327 7.19 -17.37 -20.37
C VAL A 327 7.23 -17.51 -21.88
N ILE A 328 8.10 -16.71 -22.48
CA ILE A 328 8.59 -16.85 -23.85
C ILE A 328 9.98 -17.45 -23.73
N TYR A 329 10.19 -18.59 -24.37
CA TYR A 329 11.41 -19.38 -24.23
C TYR A 329 12.01 -19.68 -25.60
N LYS A 330 13.33 -19.90 -25.60
CA LYS A 330 14.13 -20.19 -26.79
C LYS A 330 14.82 -21.53 -26.62
N ILE A 331 14.61 -22.43 -27.58
CA ILE A 331 15.30 -23.72 -27.67
C ILE A 331 16.35 -23.60 -28.78
N PRO A 332 17.65 -23.65 -28.46
CA PRO A 332 18.69 -23.68 -29.49
C PRO A 332 18.82 -25.08 -30.10
N PHE A 333 19.14 -25.12 -31.39
CA PHE A 333 19.54 -26.32 -32.12
C PHE A 333 21.05 -26.30 -32.38
N ASP A 334 21.64 -27.48 -32.56
CA ASP A 334 23.05 -27.63 -32.95
C ASP A 334 23.42 -26.99 -34.31
N CYS A 335 22.46 -26.88 -35.21
CA CYS A 335 22.60 -26.23 -36.53
C CYS A 335 22.69 -24.69 -36.45
N GLY A 336 22.62 -24.10 -35.25
CA GLY A 336 22.68 -22.65 -35.04
C GLY A 336 21.34 -21.92 -35.20
N LEU A 337 20.29 -22.63 -35.62
CA LEU A 337 18.91 -22.12 -35.60
C LEU A 337 18.30 -22.26 -34.20
N CYS A 338 17.17 -21.61 -33.97
CA CYS A 338 16.44 -21.73 -32.70
C CYS A 338 14.93 -21.78 -32.90
N TYR A 339 14.23 -22.36 -31.93
CA TYR A 339 12.78 -22.29 -31.82
C TYR A 339 12.38 -21.34 -30.68
N ILE A 340 11.51 -20.39 -30.97
CA ILE A 340 10.99 -19.46 -29.96
C ILE A 340 9.51 -19.73 -29.78
N GLY A 341 9.11 -20.09 -28.57
CA GLY A 341 7.71 -20.38 -28.26
C GLY A 341 7.24 -19.70 -26.98
N GLN A 342 5.94 -19.67 -26.78
CA GLN A 342 5.33 -19.23 -25.52
C GLN A 342 4.63 -20.36 -24.79
N THR A 343 4.55 -20.25 -23.47
CA THR A 343 3.72 -21.12 -22.64
C THR A 343 3.13 -20.39 -21.43
N LYS A 344 1.85 -20.64 -21.18
CA LYS A 344 1.18 -20.24 -19.93
C LYS A 344 1.53 -21.19 -18.77
N ARG A 345 1.74 -22.47 -19.09
CA ARG A 345 2.08 -23.55 -18.15
C ARG A 345 3.57 -23.54 -17.83
N CYS A 346 4.01 -24.50 -17.02
CA CYS A 346 5.43 -24.66 -16.74
C CYS A 346 6.21 -24.98 -18.03
N ILE A 347 7.36 -24.35 -18.21
CA ILE A 347 8.26 -24.58 -19.35
C ILE A 347 8.64 -26.06 -19.50
N ASN A 348 8.94 -26.78 -18.42
CA ASN A 348 9.33 -28.18 -18.49
C ASN A 348 8.19 -29.11 -19.00
N GLU A 349 6.93 -28.78 -18.74
CA GLU A 349 5.81 -29.50 -19.37
C GLU A 349 5.79 -29.27 -20.87
N ARG A 350 6.04 -28.02 -21.29
CA ARG A 350 6.05 -27.67 -22.70
C ARG A 350 7.22 -28.32 -23.45
N LEU A 351 8.40 -28.40 -22.83
CA LEU A 351 9.53 -29.14 -23.38
C LEU A 351 9.22 -30.64 -23.49
N THR A 352 8.54 -31.21 -22.51
CA THR A 352 8.09 -32.61 -22.56
C THR A 352 7.12 -32.85 -23.71
N GLU A 353 6.22 -31.90 -24.00
CA GLU A 353 5.33 -31.96 -25.15
C GLU A 353 6.09 -31.94 -26.47
N HIS A 354 7.08 -31.05 -26.61
CA HIS A 354 7.95 -31.03 -27.80
C HIS A 354 8.70 -32.36 -27.97
N LYS A 355 9.30 -32.90 -26.90
CA LYS A 355 9.94 -34.23 -26.91
C LYS A 355 8.97 -35.34 -27.38
N ARG A 356 7.69 -35.28 -27.00
CA ARG A 356 6.66 -36.23 -27.47
C ARG A 356 6.32 -36.03 -28.96
N CYS A 357 6.18 -34.79 -29.42
CA CYS A 357 5.94 -34.49 -30.84
C CYS A 357 7.09 -34.98 -31.72
N ILE A 358 8.34 -34.89 -31.24
CA ILE A 358 9.52 -35.40 -31.96
C ILE A 358 9.48 -36.92 -32.05
N LYS A 359 9.19 -37.61 -30.93
CA LYS A 359 9.04 -39.09 -30.92
C LYS A 359 7.94 -39.58 -31.87
N LYS A 360 6.86 -38.81 -32.01
CA LYS A 360 5.73 -39.12 -32.91
C LYS A 360 5.95 -38.65 -34.36
N LYS A 361 7.04 -37.94 -34.66
CA LYS A 361 7.29 -37.28 -35.96
C LYS A 361 6.09 -36.44 -36.42
N ASP A 362 5.51 -35.68 -35.49
CA ASP A 362 4.33 -34.86 -35.75
C ASP A 362 4.64 -33.71 -36.74
N PRO A 363 4.01 -33.66 -37.93
CA PRO A 363 4.29 -32.65 -38.94
C PRO A 363 3.78 -31.25 -38.56
N TYR A 364 2.90 -31.13 -37.56
CA TYR A 364 2.32 -29.84 -37.12
C TYR A 364 3.18 -29.11 -36.08
N SER A 365 4.18 -29.77 -35.50
CA SER A 365 5.13 -29.12 -34.61
C SER A 365 6.29 -28.56 -35.41
N GLU A 366 6.50 -27.24 -35.37
CA GLU A 366 7.63 -26.59 -36.04
C GLU A 366 9.00 -27.14 -35.57
N VAL A 367 9.10 -27.58 -34.30
CA VAL A 367 10.30 -28.24 -33.77
C VAL A 367 10.51 -29.59 -34.46
N SER A 368 9.45 -30.41 -34.56
CA SER A 368 9.53 -31.71 -35.23
C SER A 368 9.79 -31.58 -36.73
N LYS A 369 9.14 -30.61 -37.38
CA LYS A 369 9.31 -30.32 -38.80
C LYS A 369 10.74 -29.92 -39.12
N HIS A 370 11.33 -29.03 -38.32
CA HIS A 370 12.73 -28.65 -38.48
C HIS A 370 13.67 -29.86 -38.38
N LEU A 371 13.44 -30.79 -37.44
CA LEU A 371 14.26 -32.00 -37.29
C LEU A 371 14.07 -33.03 -38.41
N ILE A 372 12.93 -33.01 -39.10
CA ILE A 372 12.70 -33.85 -40.30
C ILE A 372 13.45 -33.26 -41.50
N GLU A 373 13.46 -31.93 -41.64
CA GLU A 373 14.09 -31.22 -42.75
C GLU A 373 15.62 -31.09 -42.57
N CYS A 374 16.10 -30.93 -41.34
CA CYS A 374 17.51 -30.73 -41.01
C CYS A 374 18.17 -32.07 -40.63
N ARG A 375 19.03 -32.60 -41.52
CA ARG A 375 19.71 -33.88 -41.31
C ARG A 375 20.54 -33.89 -40.01
N ASN A 376 20.28 -34.88 -39.15
CA ASN A 376 20.99 -35.13 -37.89
C ASN A 376 21.05 -33.94 -36.90
N CYS A 377 20.09 -33.01 -36.97
CA CYS A 377 19.98 -31.90 -36.02
C CYS A 377 19.45 -32.39 -34.66
N VAL A 378 19.90 -31.78 -33.57
CA VAL A 378 19.44 -32.09 -32.21
C VAL A 378 19.08 -30.81 -31.44
N PRO A 379 17.91 -30.78 -30.76
CA PRO A 379 17.56 -29.69 -29.85
C PRO A 379 18.34 -29.78 -28.53
N LEU A 380 18.93 -28.66 -28.11
CA LEU A 380 19.73 -28.55 -26.89
C LEU A 380 18.83 -28.14 -25.71
N TRP A 381 18.04 -29.09 -25.18
CA TRP A 381 17.02 -28.83 -24.15
C TRP A 381 17.56 -28.13 -22.90
N HIS A 382 18.74 -28.52 -22.43
CA HIS A 382 19.38 -27.96 -21.23
C HIS A 382 19.86 -26.52 -21.41
N LEU A 383 19.99 -26.04 -22.65
CA LEU A 383 20.33 -24.65 -22.99
C LEU A 383 19.09 -23.81 -23.30
N THR A 384 17.89 -24.30 -22.97
CA THR A 384 16.67 -23.52 -23.18
C THR A 384 16.68 -22.28 -22.28
N SER A 385 16.66 -21.09 -22.88
CA SER A 385 16.64 -19.81 -22.16
C SER A 385 15.20 -19.28 -22.04
N VAL A 386 14.92 -18.59 -20.94
CA VAL A 386 13.70 -17.77 -20.80
C VAL A 386 14.05 -16.36 -21.24
N GLU A 387 13.53 -15.95 -22.39
CA GLU A 387 13.78 -14.62 -22.97
C GLU A 387 12.97 -13.54 -22.22
N LEU A 388 11.69 -13.82 -21.97
CA LEU A 388 10.76 -12.87 -21.36
C LEU A 388 9.70 -13.59 -20.51
N ARG A 389 9.22 -12.92 -19.47
CA ARG A 389 8.09 -13.36 -18.65
C ARG A 389 6.90 -12.42 -18.81
N GLU A 390 5.75 -12.98 -19.18
CA GLU A 390 4.50 -12.26 -19.34
C GLU A 390 3.30 -13.15 -18.98
N LYS A 391 2.55 -12.77 -17.95
CA LYS A 391 1.40 -13.56 -17.46
C LYS A 391 0.17 -13.35 -18.33
N ASP A 392 0.01 -12.17 -18.91
CA ASP A 392 -1.12 -11.84 -19.77
C ASP A 392 -1.00 -12.54 -21.14
N ASP A 393 -2.04 -13.26 -21.53
CA ASP A 393 -2.01 -14.13 -22.71
C ASP A 393 -1.86 -13.31 -24.02
N HIS A 394 -2.53 -12.16 -24.13
CA HIS A 394 -2.45 -11.30 -25.32
C HIS A 394 -1.11 -10.58 -25.42
N LYS A 395 -0.61 -10.03 -24.29
CA LYS A 395 0.70 -9.38 -24.28
C LYS A 395 1.82 -10.38 -24.58
N ARG A 396 1.71 -11.61 -24.07
CA ARG A 396 2.70 -12.66 -24.32
C ARG A 396 2.72 -13.07 -25.78
N LEU A 397 1.55 -13.19 -26.42
CA LEU A 397 1.45 -13.44 -27.86
C LEU A 397 2.17 -12.35 -28.69
N ILE A 398 1.90 -11.07 -28.40
CA ILE A 398 2.56 -9.96 -29.11
C ILE A 398 4.07 -9.99 -28.87
N LYS A 399 4.52 -10.15 -27.62
CA LYS A 399 5.94 -10.21 -27.27
C LYS A 399 6.64 -11.41 -27.92
N GLU A 400 5.98 -12.56 -28.02
CA GLU A 400 6.51 -13.74 -28.72
C GLU A 400 6.72 -13.44 -30.21
N SER A 401 5.71 -12.91 -30.90
CA SER A 401 5.84 -12.47 -32.30
C SER A 401 7.01 -11.49 -32.49
N LEU A 402 7.16 -10.52 -31.60
CA LEU A 402 8.28 -9.56 -31.65
C LEU A 402 9.63 -10.22 -31.41
N THR A 403 9.69 -11.21 -30.51
CA THR A 403 10.93 -11.95 -30.19
C THR A 403 11.36 -12.81 -31.36
N ILE A 404 10.41 -13.44 -32.05
CA ILE A 404 10.64 -14.20 -33.29
C ILE A 404 11.17 -13.26 -34.38
N LEU A 405 10.51 -12.13 -34.62
CA LEU A 405 10.93 -11.17 -35.64
C LEU A 405 12.30 -10.53 -35.34
N GLY A 406 12.62 -10.32 -34.06
CA GLY A 406 13.93 -9.83 -33.65
C GLY A 406 15.06 -10.87 -33.78
N HIS A 407 14.73 -12.15 -33.87
CA HIS A 407 15.70 -13.23 -34.05
C HIS A 407 15.74 -13.68 -35.51
N GLY A 408 16.81 -13.34 -36.24
CA GLY A 408 16.98 -13.71 -37.64
C GLY A 408 17.16 -15.22 -37.92
N ASN A 409 17.23 -16.05 -36.89
CA ASN A 409 17.50 -17.50 -36.97
C ASN A 409 16.38 -18.37 -36.35
N ALA A 410 15.16 -17.82 -36.21
CA ALA A 410 14.02 -18.57 -35.68
C ALA A 410 13.40 -19.51 -36.74
N VAL A 411 13.20 -20.78 -36.41
CA VAL A 411 12.62 -21.77 -37.34
C VAL A 411 11.10 -21.62 -37.51
N ASN A 412 10.43 -21.02 -36.53
CA ASN A 412 8.98 -20.90 -36.49
C ASN A 412 8.50 -19.51 -36.89
N LYS A 413 7.30 -19.45 -37.49
CA LYS A 413 6.66 -18.18 -37.87
C LYS A 413 6.00 -17.50 -36.65
N PRO A 414 5.90 -16.16 -36.64
CA PRO A 414 5.18 -15.42 -35.60
C PRO A 414 3.73 -15.89 -35.48
N SER A 415 3.28 -16.17 -34.25
CA SER A 415 1.91 -16.62 -33.99
C SER A 415 0.86 -15.53 -34.23
N PHE A 416 1.28 -14.26 -34.28
CA PHE A 416 0.44 -13.10 -34.58
C PHE A 416 1.05 -12.27 -35.72
N GLY A 417 0.26 -12.03 -36.77
CA GLY A 417 0.64 -11.20 -37.92
C GLY A 417 0.61 -9.71 -37.56
N LEU A 418 1.77 -9.05 -37.64
CA LEU A 418 1.84 -7.59 -37.56
C LEU A 418 1.52 -7.00 -38.95
N ASP A 419 0.50 -6.16 -39.02
CA ASP A 419 0.18 -5.37 -40.19
C ASP A 419 1.33 -4.41 -40.56
N ASN A 420 1.43 -4.03 -41.83
CA ASN A 420 2.50 -3.21 -42.38
C ASN A 420 2.60 -1.83 -41.70
N GLU A 421 1.47 -1.24 -41.33
CA GLU A 421 1.46 0.01 -40.54
C GLU A 421 2.10 -0.17 -39.16
N LEU A 422 1.79 -1.29 -38.49
CA LEU A 422 2.31 -1.59 -37.17
C LEU A 422 3.81 -1.89 -37.21
N ARG A 423 4.28 -2.62 -38.23
CA ARG A 423 5.72 -2.85 -38.45
C ARG A 423 6.47 -1.54 -38.65
N ARG A 424 5.93 -0.64 -39.48
CA ARG A 424 6.50 0.70 -39.72
C ARG A 424 6.56 1.54 -38.45
N PHE A 425 5.51 1.49 -37.61
CA PHE A 425 5.48 2.18 -36.32
C PHE A 425 6.53 1.64 -35.34
N LEU A 426 6.71 0.31 -35.30
CA LEU A 426 7.64 -0.36 -34.39
C LEU A 426 9.09 -0.40 -34.89
N ARG A 427 9.36 0.07 -36.13
CA ARG A 427 10.68 0.03 -36.78
C ARG A 427 11.26 -1.38 -36.89
N LEU A 428 10.41 -2.34 -37.22
CA LEU A 428 10.77 -3.75 -37.46
C LEU A 428 11.01 -4.03 -38.93
#